data_AF-A0A537HIS4-F1
#
_entry.id   AF-A0A537HIS4-F1
#
_cell.length_a   1.000
_cell.length_b   1.000
_cell.length_c   1.000
_cell.angle_alpha   90.00
_cell.angle_beta   90.00
_cell.angle_gamma   90.00
#
_symmetry.space_group_name_H-M   'P 1'
#
loop_
_entity.id
_entity.type
_entity.pdbx_description
1 polymer ?
#
loop_
_entity_poly.entity_id
_entity_poly.type
_entity_poly.pdbx_seq_one_letter_code
_entity_poly.pdbx_strand_id
1 'polypeptide(L)'
;MDFWIHMCNLSDFDSLSMGPIHRSYVENELEMWHVAYLPVGKTVLDLGAGCGETAFFYLNHGADHVICVESDPEAVAHLRRNFEGDSRVTILPVHVDSVKIDIEGSEDGMVLETHFPFRFRSVRQLGPNVKLWRLEKRWFSLHNFRIAAAHKIRTAVLDKLGL
;
A
#
# COMPACT_ATOMS: atom_id res chain seq x y z
N MET A 1 -28.64 -9.17 -13.11
CA MET A 1 -27.45 -9.71 -13.79
C MET A 1 -26.45 -9.98 -12.70
N ASP A 2 -26.23 -11.25 -12.37
CA ASP A 2 -25.23 -11.63 -11.39
C ASP A 2 -23.87 -11.46 -12.05
N PHE A 3 -23.25 -10.30 -11.80
CA PHE A 3 -21.86 -10.06 -12.17
C PHE A 3 -21.00 -10.95 -11.27
N TRP A 4 -20.58 -12.09 -11.79
CA TRP A 4 -19.51 -12.87 -11.17
C TRP A 4 -18.24 -12.03 -11.27
N ILE A 5 -17.85 -11.39 -10.16
CA ILE A 5 -16.56 -10.75 -10.04
C ILE A 5 -15.53 -11.88 -10.08
N HIS A 6 -14.73 -11.92 -11.14
CA HIS A 6 -13.63 -12.85 -11.24
C HIS A 6 -12.61 -12.51 -10.16
N MET A 7 -12.42 -13.40 -9.20
CA MET A 7 -11.38 -13.24 -8.17
C MET A 7 -10.07 -13.78 -8.70
N CYS A 8 -9.06 -12.91 -8.83
CA CYS A 8 -7.72 -13.36 -9.16
C CYS A 8 -7.17 -14.28 -8.06
N ASN A 9 -6.22 -15.12 -8.41
CA ASN A 9 -5.60 -16.11 -7.55
C ASN A 9 -4.07 -15.96 -7.61
N LEU A 10 -3.35 -16.65 -6.73
CA LEU A 10 -1.88 -16.52 -6.62
C LEU A 10 -1.16 -16.76 -7.95
N SER A 11 -1.63 -17.71 -8.77
CA SER A 11 -0.95 -18.04 -10.03
C SER A 11 -1.03 -16.92 -11.07
N ASP A 12 -2.00 -16.00 -10.95
CA ASP A 12 -2.09 -14.85 -11.85
C ASP A 12 -0.88 -13.91 -11.68
N PHE A 13 -0.21 -13.94 -10.51
CA PHE A 13 0.94 -13.11 -10.18
C PHE A 13 2.29 -13.77 -10.53
N ASP A 14 2.30 -15.01 -11.01
CA ASP A 14 3.53 -15.78 -11.24
C ASP A 14 4.46 -15.13 -12.27
N SER A 15 3.91 -14.44 -13.26
CA SER A 15 4.68 -13.74 -14.29
C SER A 15 5.24 -12.39 -13.83
N LEU A 16 4.78 -11.84 -12.71
CA LEU A 16 5.25 -10.55 -12.23
C LEU A 16 6.67 -10.66 -11.68
N SER A 17 7.54 -9.79 -12.18
CA SER A 17 8.86 -9.55 -11.66
C SER A 17 8.73 -8.84 -10.30
N MET A 18 9.26 -9.44 -9.23
CA MET A 18 9.23 -8.87 -7.89
C MET A 18 10.31 -9.48 -6.99
N GLY A 19 10.71 -8.75 -5.95
CA GLY A 19 11.59 -9.26 -4.90
C GLY A 19 10.87 -10.26 -3.97
N PRO A 20 11.60 -11.05 -3.15
CA PRO A 20 11.01 -12.07 -2.27
C PRO A 20 10.01 -11.52 -1.25
N ILE A 21 10.22 -10.30 -0.75
CA ILE A 21 9.33 -9.65 0.22
C ILE A 21 7.99 -9.27 -0.44
N HIS A 22 8.01 -8.70 -1.64
CA HIS A 22 6.79 -8.38 -2.38
C HIS A 22 6.01 -9.63 -2.75
N ARG A 23 6.71 -10.72 -3.10
CA ARG A 23 6.07 -12.02 -3.33
C ARG A 23 5.38 -12.56 -2.08
N SER A 24 6.01 -12.43 -0.91
CA SER A 24 5.38 -12.89 0.33
C SER A 24 4.16 -12.05 0.71
N TYR A 25 4.08 -10.76 0.36
CA TYR A 25 2.85 -9.98 0.55
C TYR A 25 1.69 -10.58 -0.25
N VAL A 26 1.88 -10.84 -1.55
CA VAL A 26 0.82 -11.48 -2.38
C VAL A 26 0.39 -12.81 -1.78
N GLU A 27 1.35 -13.68 -1.42
CA GLU A 27 1.06 -15.01 -0.88
C GLU A 27 0.27 -14.98 0.43
N ASN A 28 0.52 -14.00 1.29
CA ASN A 28 -0.09 -13.94 2.63
C ASN A 28 -1.31 -13.02 2.71
N GLU A 29 -1.46 -12.08 1.78
CA GLU A 29 -2.43 -10.98 1.91
C GLU A 29 -3.48 -10.94 0.80
N LEU A 30 -3.35 -11.72 -0.28
CA LEU A 30 -4.29 -11.66 -1.40
C LEU A 30 -5.76 -11.91 -0.99
N GLU A 31 -6.02 -12.79 -0.03
CA GLU A 31 -7.38 -12.98 0.49
C GLU A 31 -7.90 -11.72 1.20
N MET A 32 -7.04 -11.05 1.98
CA MET A 32 -7.38 -9.79 2.63
C MET A 32 -7.63 -8.68 1.61
N TRP A 33 -6.84 -8.60 0.53
CA TRP A 33 -7.03 -7.61 -0.53
C TRP A 33 -8.40 -7.74 -1.19
N HIS A 34 -8.87 -8.97 -1.46
CA HIS A 34 -10.22 -9.18 -1.99
C HIS A 34 -11.32 -8.65 -1.07
N VAL A 35 -11.14 -8.74 0.24
CA VAL A 35 -12.11 -8.26 1.24
C VAL A 35 -12.05 -6.74 1.43
N ALA A 36 -10.83 -6.19 1.47
CA ALA A 36 -10.60 -4.81 1.87
C ALA A 36 -10.52 -3.82 0.71
N TYR A 37 -10.04 -4.24 -0.46
CA TYR A 37 -9.72 -3.35 -1.58
C TYR A 37 -10.78 -3.36 -2.70
N LEU A 38 -11.79 -4.23 -2.60
CA LEU A 38 -12.92 -4.27 -3.53
C LEU A 38 -14.16 -3.56 -2.97
N PRO A 39 -15.00 -2.96 -3.83
CA PRO A 39 -14.84 -2.81 -5.28
C PRO A 39 -13.79 -1.76 -5.64
N VAL A 40 -13.17 -1.90 -6.82
CA VAL A 40 -12.18 -0.94 -7.32
C VAL A 40 -12.81 0.08 -8.26
N GLY A 41 -12.31 1.31 -8.22
CA GLY A 41 -12.68 2.36 -9.17
C GLY A 41 -12.08 2.13 -10.56
N LYS A 42 -12.45 2.98 -11.52
CA LYS A 42 -11.89 2.91 -12.88
C LYS A 42 -10.46 3.43 -13.00
N THR A 43 -10.13 4.47 -12.24
CA THR A 43 -8.78 4.99 -12.14
C THR A 43 -8.35 4.91 -10.69
N VAL A 44 -7.26 4.21 -10.42
CA VAL A 44 -6.72 4.01 -9.07
C VAL A 44 -5.42 4.78 -8.91
N LEU A 45 -5.27 5.51 -7.80
CA LEU A 45 -3.99 6.06 -7.37
C LEU A 45 -3.40 5.14 -6.31
N ASP A 46 -2.24 4.57 -6.60
CA ASP A 46 -1.54 3.62 -5.75
C ASP A 46 -0.24 4.24 -5.22
N LEU A 47 -0.20 4.56 -3.92
CA LEU A 47 0.90 5.27 -3.27
C LEU A 47 1.78 4.27 -2.50
N GLY A 48 3.03 4.12 -2.94
CA GLY A 48 3.90 3.03 -2.47
C GLY A 48 3.62 1.74 -3.25
N ALA A 49 3.56 1.84 -4.57
CA ALA A 49 3.11 0.77 -5.45
C ALA A 49 4.04 -0.46 -5.48
N GLY A 50 5.23 -0.38 -4.87
CA GLY A 50 6.15 -1.50 -4.78
C GLY A 50 6.56 -2.04 -6.16
N CYS A 51 6.46 -3.35 -6.34
CA CYS A 51 6.72 -4.00 -7.63
C CYS A 51 5.48 -3.97 -8.56
N GLY A 52 4.38 -3.36 -8.11
CA GLY A 52 3.11 -3.24 -8.83
C GLY A 52 2.15 -4.41 -8.63
N GLU A 53 2.32 -5.17 -7.56
CA GLU A 53 1.42 -6.26 -7.19
C GLU A 53 -0.02 -5.80 -6.95
N THR A 54 -0.23 -4.70 -6.23
CA THR A 54 -1.54 -4.07 -6.03
C THR A 54 -2.08 -3.46 -7.33
N ALA A 55 -1.22 -2.87 -8.15
CA ALA A 55 -1.61 -2.37 -9.47
C ALA A 55 -2.15 -3.50 -10.37
N PHE A 56 -1.48 -4.66 -10.40
CA PHE A 56 -1.96 -5.84 -11.11
C PHE A 56 -3.31 -6.33 -10.57
N PHE A 57 -3.44 -6.39 -9.24
CA PHE A 57 -4.70 -6.73 -8.58
C PHE A 57 -5.83 -5.79 -9.04
N TYR A 58 -5.64 -4.47 -9.00
CA TYR A 58 -6.66 -3.51 -9.43
C TYR A 58 -7.06 -3.70 -10.91
N LEU A 59 -6.08 -3.95 -11.80
CA LEU A 59 -6.35 -4.23 -13.21
C LEU A 59 -7.17 -5.52 -13.41
N ASN A 60 -6.85 -6.59 -12.67
CA ASN A 60 -7.62 -7.84 -12.71
C ASN A 60 -9.06 -7.69 -12.20
N HIS A 61 -9.31 -6.67 -11.39
CA HIS A 61 -10.63 -6.37 -10.81
C HIS A 61 -11.38 -5.24 -11.51
N GLY A 62 -10.93 -4.84 -12.71
CA GLY A 62 -11.70 -3.97 -13.61
C GLY A 62 -11.37 -2.48 -13.52
N ALA A 63 -10.26 -2.12 -12.88
CA ALA A 63 -9.67 -0.80 -13.09
C ALA A 63 -9.24 -0.66 -14.55
N ASP A 64 -9.57 0.47 -15.16
CA ASP A 64 -9.16 0.79 -16.52
C ASP A 64 -7.74 1.39 -16.52
N HIS A 65 -7.37 2.05 -15.42
CA HIS A 65 -6.06 2.70 -15.26
C HIS A 65 -5.56 2.70 -13.82
N VAL A 66 -4.24 2.52 -13.62
CA VAL A 66 -3.58 2.64 -12.31
C VAL A 66 -2.41 3.62 -12.41
N ILE A 67 -2.35 4.57 -11.48
CA ILE A 67 -1.26 5.52 -11.32
C ILE A 67 -0.41 5.05 -10.14
N CYS A 68 0.77 4.51 -10.42
CA CYS A 68 1.68 3.95 -9.44
C CYS A 68 2.74 4.99 -9.04
N VAL A 69 2.78 5.35 -7.76
CA VAL A 69 3.86 6.17 -7.19
C VAL A 69 4.78 5.27 -6.38
N GLU A 70 6.06 5.22 -6.74
CA GLU A 70 7.07 4.42 -6.03
C GLU A 70 8.43 5.13 -6.06
N SER A 71 9.21 5.03 -4.99
CA SER A 71 10.49 5.71 -4.84
C SER A 71 11.69 4.78 -4.65
N ASP A 72 11.46 3.53 -4.23
CA ASP A 72 12.51 2.52 -4.10
C ASP A 72 13.02 2.12 -5.50
N PRO A 73 14.33 2.32 -5.81
CA PRO A 73 14.85 2.06 -7.14
C PRO A 73 14.76 0.58 -7.58
N GLU A 74 14.84 -0.37 -6.65
CA GLU A 74 14.72 -1.79 -6.95
C GLU A 74 13.27 -2.13 -7.29
N ALA A 75 12.32 -1.66 -6.47
CA ALA A 75 10.90 -1.82 -6.71
C ALA A 75 10.47 -1.16 -8.04
N VAL A 76 10.95 0.07 -8.32
CA VAL A 76 10.71 0.75 -9.61
C VAL A 76 11.24 -0.07 -10.79
N ALA A 77 12.40 -0.73 -10.65
CA ALA A 77 12.92 -1.57 -11.73
C ALA A 77 12.01 -2.77 -12.01
N HIS A 78 11.46 -3.40 -10.97
CA HIS A 78 10.47 -4.47 -11.10
C HIS A 78 9.14 -3.95 -11.70
N LEU A 79 8.62 -2.84 -11.18
CA LEU A 79 7.41 -2.18 -11.67
C LEU A 79 7.50 -1.84 -13.17
N ARG A 80 8.66 -1.33 -13.62
CA ARG A 80 8.91 -1.09 -15.05
C ARG A 80 8.94 -2.39 -15.85
N ARG A 81 9.62 -3.44 -15.39
CA ARG A 81 9.60 -4.74 -16.10
C ARG A 81 8.18 -5.29 -16.27
N ASN A 82 7.29 -5.02 -15.32
CA ASN A 82 5.92 -5.51 -15.34
C ASN A 82 5.00 -4.70 -16.26
N PHE A 83 5.16 -3.36 -16.31
CA PHE A 83 4.16 -2.48 -16.93
C PHE A 83 4.72 -1.43 -17.89
N GLU A 84 6.04 -1.39 -18.15
CA GLU A 84 6.59 -0.46 -19.13
C GLU A 84 6.04 -0.77 -20.52
N GLY A 85 5.24 0.17 -21.06
CA GLY A 85 4.52 0.01 -22.32
C GLY A 85 3.06 -0.43 -22.19
N ASP A 86 2.58 -0.79 -20.99
CA ASP A 86 1.15 -0.99 -20.74
C ASP A 86 0.46 0.36 -20.55
N SER A 87 -0.44 0.72 -21.48
CA SER A 87 -1.14 2.01 -21.45
C SER A 87 -2.10 2.16 -20.27
N ARG A 88 -2.44 1.07 -19.58
CA ARG A 88 -3.30 1.06 -18.39
C ARG A 88 -2.54 1.44 -17.12
N VAL A 89 -1.23 1.63 -17.18
CA VAL A 89 -0.42 1.97 -16.01
C VAL A 89 0.40 3.23 -16.27
N THR A 90 0.39 4.15 -15.30
CA THR A 90 1.32 5.28 -15.26
C THR A 90 2.27 5.12 -14.09
N ILE A 91 3.56 5.01 -14.38
CA ILE A 91 4.61 4.88 -13.36
C ILE A 91 5.19 6.26 -13.06
N LEU A 92 5.10 6.69 -11.80
CA LEU A 92 5.69 7.90 -11.26
C LEU A 92 6.82 7.51 -10.28
N PRO A 93 8.08 7.42 -10.76
CA PRO A 93 9.21 6.97 -9.96
C PRO A 93 9.75 8.11 -9.08
N VAL A 94 8.95 8.55 -8.11
CA VAL A 94 9.20 9.76 -7.31
C VAL A 94 9.02 9.49 -5.83
N HIS A 95 9.86 10.14 -5.02
CA HIS A 95 9.65 10.21 -3.57
C HIS A 95 8.61 11.28 -3.23
N VAL A 96 7.68 10.96 -2.33
CA VAL A 96 6.65 11.87 -1.84
C VAL A 96 6.81 12.08 -0.34
N ASP A 97 7.27 13.27 0.05
CA ASP A 97 7.47 13.62 1.47
C ASP A 97 6.16 13.84 2.23
N SER A 98 5.10 14.27 1.54
CA SER A 98 3.82 14.58 2.17
C SER A 98 2.65 14.43 1.21
N VAL A 99 1.53 13.95 1.74
CA VAL A 99 0.27 13.80 1.01
C VAL A 99 -0.80 14.67 1.66
N LYS A 100 -1.45 15.51 0.85
CA LYS A 100 -2.69 16.22 1.21
C LYS A 100 -3.75 15.80 0.22
N ILE A 101 -4.93 15.45 0.74
CA ILE A 101 -6.10 15.09 -0.05
C ILE A 101 -7.21 16.06 0.34
N ASP A 102 -7.90 16.66 -0.64
CA ASP A 102 -9.22 17.26 -0.40
C ASP A 102 -10.24 16.18 -0.68
N ILE A 103 -11.03 15.80 0.32
CA ILE A 103 -12.06 14.79 0.14
C ILE A 103 -13.37 15.51 -0.08
N GLU A 104 -13.82 15.52 -1.33
CA GLU A 104 -15.05 16.20 -1.77
C GLU A 104 -16.02 15.23 -2.48
N GLY A 105 -15.75 13.91 -2.37
CA GLY A 105 -16.66 12.82 -2.73
C GLY A 105 -16.09 11.84 -3.77
N SER A 106 -15.11 12.26 -4.58
CA SER A 106 -14.46 11.37 -5.55
C SER A 106 -13.59 10.30 -4.87
N GLU A 107 -13.22 10.53 -3.62
CA GLU A 107 -12.41 9.64 -2.79
C GLU A 107 -13.28 8.67 -1.97
N ASP A 108 -14.59 8.57 -2.24
CA ASP A 108 -15.44 7.58 -1.60
C ASP A 108 -14.89 6.16 -1.85
N GLY A 109 -14.82 5.36 -0.79
CA GLY A 109 -14.15 4.06 -0.81
C GLY A 109 -12.61 4.09 -0.71
N MET A 110 -11.97 5.25 -0.47
CA MET A 110 -10.51 5.33 -0.27
C MET A 110 -10.05 4.40 0.87
N VAL A 111 -9.05 3.57 0.55
CA VAL A 111 -8.35 2.71 1.53
C VAL A 111 -7.06 3.38 1.97
N LEU A 112 -6.79 3.34 3.28
CA LEU A 112 -5.53 3.79 3.85
C LEU A 112 -4.92 2.67 4.69
N GLU A 113 -3.88 2.06 4.14
CA GLU A 113 -3.07 1.07 4.83
C GLU A 113 -1.93 1.74 5.61
N THR A 114 -1.63 1.21 6.81
CA THR A 114 -0.54 1.72 7.63
C THR A 114 0.25 0.58 8.24
N HIS A 115 1.59 0.65 8.13
CA HIS A 115 2.50 -0.32 8.76
C HIS A 115 3.06 0.20 10.10
N PHE A 116 2.31 1.06 10.80
CA PHE A 116 2.66 1.56 12.12
C PHE A 116 1.41 1.94 12.93
N PRO A 117 1.46 1.87 14.28
CA PRO A 117 0.36 2.36 15.10
C PRO A 117 0.08 3.83 14.81
N PHE A 118 -1.14 4.15 14.39
CA PHE A 118 -1.53 5.50 13.98
C PHE A 118 -2.78 6.00 14.71
N ARG A 119 -3.05 7.30 14.56
CA ARG A 119 -4.34 7.92 14.87
C ARG A 119 -4.60 9.05 13.88
N PHE A 120 -5.87 9.35 13.64
CA PHE A 120 -6.27 10.63 13.07
C PHE A 120 -6.52 11.65 14.17
N ARG A 121 -5.78 12.77 14.12
CA ARG A 121 -6.05 13.94 14.95
C ARG A 121 -6.85 14.96 14.15
N SER A 122 -7.97 15.41 14.70
CA SER A 122 -8.68 16.59 14.18
C SER A 122 -7.79 17.82 14.36
N VAL A 123 -7.38 18.43 13.26
CA VAL A 123 -6.55 19.65 13.26
C VAL A 123 -7.43 20.87 13.43
N ARG A 124 -8.52 20.97 12.65
CA ARG A 124 -9.43 22.13 12.65
C ARG A 124 -10.79 21.78 12.07
N GLN A 125 -11.86 22.34 12.65
CA GLN A 125 -13.19 22.37 12.02
C GLN A 125 -13.26 23.58 11.07
N LEU A 126 -13.60 23.36 9.80
CA LEU A 126 -13.65 24.38 8.75
C LEU A 126 -15.08 24.76 8.34
N GLY A 127 -16.06 23.88 8.61
CA GLY A 127 -17.48 24.11 8.37
C GLY A 127 -18.31 23.00 9.04
N PRO A 128 -19.64 22.97 8.92
CA PRO A 128 -20.48 21.98 9.61
C PRO A 128 -20.04 20.52 9.39
N ASN A 129 -19.68 20.18 8.14
CA ASN A 129 -19.25 18.83 7.76
C ASN A 129 -17.80 18.79 7.23
N VAL A 130 -17.05 19.88 7.36
CA VAL A 130 -15.68 19.98 6.85
C VAL A 130 -14.70 20.03 8.03
N LYS A 131 -13.84 19.01 8.11
CA LYS A 131 -12.83 18.90 9.16
C LYS A 131 -11.50 18.50 8.56
N LEU A 132 -10.45 19.23 8.93
CA LEU A 132 -9.09 18.89 8.57
C LEU A 132 -8.57 17.83 9.54
N TRP A 133 -8.14 16.69 9.00
CA TRP A 133 -7.53 15.60 9.75
C TRP A 133 -6.04 15.49 9.44
N ARG A 134 -5.27 15.01 10.41
CA ARG A 134 -3.87 14.64 10.23
C ARG A 134 -3.64 13.22 10.74
N LEU A 135 -3.04 12.38 9.91
CA LEU A 135 -2.53 11.08 10.32
C LEU A 135 -1.22 11.28 11.11
N GLU A 136 -1.14 10.69 12.30
CA GLU A 136 0.01 10.79 13.19
C GLU A 136 0.41 9.41 13.72
N LYS A 137 1.72 9.16 13.84
CA LYS A 137 2.24 8.00 14.58
C LYS A 137 1.81 8.06 16.05
N ARG A 138 1.29 6.96 16.60
CA ARG A 138 1.06 6.81 18.04
C ARG A 138 2.38 6.41 18.69
N TRP A 139 3.08 7.40 19.23
CA TRP A 139 4.35 7.19 19.94
C TRP A 139 4.19 6.40 21.26
N PHE A 140 3.00 6.39 21.87
CA PHE A 140 2.74 5.70 23.13
C PHE A 140 1.79 4.52 22.95
N SER A 141 2.34 3.35 22.66
CA SER A 141 1.68 2.08 22.96
C SER A 141 2.68 1.20 23.69
N LEU A 142 2.24 0.48 24.73
CA LEU A 142 3.05 -0.51 25.46
C LEU A 142 3.69 -1.56 24.52
N HIS A 143 3.13 -1.74 23.32
CA HIS A 143 3.65 -2.60 22.26
C HIS A 143 4.97 -2.05 21.66
N ASN A 144 5.10 -0.73 21.49
CA ASN A 144 6.35 -0.12 20.98
C ASN A 144 7.50 -0.25 21.98
N PHE A 145 7.22 -0.20 23.29
CA PHE A 145 8.22 -0.50 24.32
C PHE A 145 8.69 -1.96 24.23
N ARG A 146 7.78 -2.90 23.97
CA ARG A 146 8.12 -4.34 23.84
C ARG A 146 8.89 -4.62 22.55
N ILE A 147 8.53 -3.99 21.43
CA ILE A 147 9.29 -4.11 20.16
C ILE A 147 10.67 -3.46 20.30
N ALA A 148 10.76 -2.25 20.83
CA ALA A 148 12.06 -1.58 21.03
C ALA A 148 12.96 -2.36 22.02
N ALA A 149 12.39 -2.92 23.08
CA ALA A 149 13.12 -3.78 24.01
C ALA A 149 13.55 -5.10 23.36
N ALA A 150 12.67 -5.76 22.60
CA ALA A 150 12.98 -7.01 21.89
C ALA A 150 14.06 -6.80 20.82
N HIS A 151 14.00 -5.69 20.09
CA HIS A 151 15.01 -5.31 19.11
C HIS A 151 16.37 -5.07 19.81
N LYS A 152 16.39 -4.31 20.91
CA LYS A 152 17.63 -4.02 21.67
C LYS A 152 18.24 -5.25 22.32
N ILE A 153 17.42 -6.20 22.78
CA ILE A 153 17.88 -7.50 23.29
C ILE A 153 18.48 -8.34 22.15
N ARG A 154 17.82 -8.40 20.99
CA ARG A 154 18.31 -9.13 19.83
C ARG A 154 19.67 -8.61 19.36
N THR A 155 19.83 -7.29 19.24
CA THR A 155 21.13 -6.69 18.84
C THR A 155 22.22 -6.98 19.88
N ALA A 156 21.92 -6.85 21.17
CA ALA A 156 22.89 -7.12 22.24
C ALA A 156 23.29 -8.61 22.35
N VAL A 157 22.40 -9.52 21.97
CA VAL A 157 22.68 -10.97 21.92
C VAL A 157 23.54 -11.30 20.71
N LEU A 158 23.23 -10.73 19.53
CA LEU A 158 24.04 -10.92 18.31
C LEU A 158 25.45 -10.35 18.49
N ASP A 159 25.58 -9.15 19.05
CA ASP A 159 26.88 -8.53 19.37
C ASP A 159 27.70 -9.38 20.36
N LYS A 160 27.04 -10.02 21.36
CA LYS A 160 27.72 -10.93 22.30
C LYS A 160 28.11 -12.27 21.68
N LEU A 161 27.43 -12.70 20.62
CA LEU A 161 27.71 -13.94 19.90
C LEU A 161 28.68 -13.73 18.72
N GLY A 162 29.04 -12.48 18.40
CA GLY A 162 29.97 -12.15 17.31
C GLY A 162 29.39 -12.44 15.92
N LEU A 163 28.07 -12.34 15.77
CA LEU A 163 27.32 -12.55 14.52
C LEU A 163 26.79 -11.23 13.97
#